data_AF-A0A2U8DS62-F1
#
_entry.id   AF-A0A2U8DS62-F1
#
_cell.length_a   1.000
_cell.length_b   1.000
_cell.length_c   1.000
_cell.angle_alpha   90.00
_cell.angle_beta   90.00
_cell.angle_gamma   90.00
#
_symmetry.space_group_name_H-M   'P 1'
#
loop_
_entity.id
_entity.type
_entity.pdbx_description
1 polymer ?
#
loop_
_entity_poly.entity_id
_entity_poly.type
_entity_poly.pdbx_seq_one_letter_code
_entity_poly.pdbx_strand_id
1 'polypeptide(L)'
;MDSKLKRGCLVNGIFILLILGSIINICSFFINKFIVKLDPSLASSNTSIAITTVIGAIYLVVLIGAWLWSQMCIYAILPVKLISIVYSLSLQKITTGVIIGSVIGILINCFFVYSLLKIQKLRMEQSVQGN
;
A
#
# COMPACT_ATOMS: atom_id res chain seq x y z
N MET A 1 -0.68 -31.89 13.53
CA MET A 1 -1.10 -31.41 12.20
C MET A 1 -0.87 -29.91 12.19
N ASP A 2 0.28 -29.46 11.68
CA ASP A 2 0.69 -28.05 11.71
C ASP A 2 -0.22 -27.20 10.83
N SER A 3 -1.28 -26.67 11.42
CA SER A 3 -2.13 -25.69 10.77
C SER A 3 -1.36 -24.37 10.72
N LYS A 4 -0.44 -24.23 9.75
CA LYS A 4 0.21 -22.94 9.44
C LYS A 4 -0.89 -21.88 9.33
N LEU A 5 -0.93 -20.96 10.29
CA LEU A 5 -1.95 -19.93 10.39
C LEU A 5 -2.03 -19.16 9.07
N LYS A 6 -3.12 -19.39 8.32
CA LYS A 6 -3.36 -18.79 7.00
C LYS A 6 -3.88 -17.37 7.18
N ARG A 7 -3.50 -16.49 6.26
CA ARG A 7 -4.09 -15.13 6.18
C ARG A 7 -5.58 -15.30 5.85
N GLY A 8 -6.45 -14.64 6.61
CA GLY A 8 -7.88 -14.63 6.30
C GLY A 8 -8.13 -14.09 4.89
N CYS A 9 -9.18 -14.55 4.22
CA CYS A 9 -9.52 -14.18 2.83
C CYS A 9 -9.55 -12.65 2.64
N LEU A 10 -10.15 -11.92 3.58
CA LEU A 10 -10.25 -10.47 3.56
C LEU A 10 -8.88 -9.78 3.62
N VAL A 11 -8.00 -10.22 4.53
CA VAL A 11 -6.62 -9.70 4.62
C VAL A 11 -5.85 -9.96 3.34
N ASN A 12 -6.00 -11.15 2.75
CA ASN A 12 -5.35 -11.48 1.49
C ASN A 12 -5.89 -10.64 0.32
N GLY A 13 -7.20 -10.40 0.28
CA GLY A 13 -7.83 -9.52 -0.71
C GLY A 13 -7.31 -8.08 -0.63
N ILE A 14 -7.26 -7.49 0.58
CA ILE A 14 -6.65 -6.17 0.78
C ILE A 14 -5.18 -6.19 0.34
N PHE A 15 -4.44 -7.24 0.67
CA PHE A 15 -3.04 -7.39 0.27
C PHE A 15 -2.86 -7.30 -1.26
N ILE A 16 -3.66 -8.07 -2.01
CA ILE A 16 -3.61 -8.10 -3.47
C ILE A 16 -3.95 -6.72 -4.05
N LEU A 17 -4.98 -6.04 -3.50
CA LEU A 17 -5.34 -4.69 -3.93
C LEU A 17 -4.21 -3.68 -3.70
N LEU A 18 -3.50 -3.78 -2.57
CA LEU A 18 -2.36 -2.89 -2.27
C LEU A 18 -1.17 -3.16 -3.18
N ILE A 19 -0.88 -4.42 -3.51
CA ILE A 19 0.15 -4.78 -4.51
C ILE A 19 -0.23 -4.21 -5.87
N LEU A 20 -1.47 -4.44 -6.32
CA LEU A 20 -1.94 -3.97 -7.62
C LEU A 20 -1.86 -2.43 -7.71
N GLY A 21 -2.28 -1.72 -6.67
CA GLY A 21 -2.15 -0.27 -6.58
C GLY A 21 -0.68 0.21 -6.66
N SER A 22 0.24 -0.52 -6.03
CA SER A 22 1.67 -0.21 -6.09
C SER A 22 2.23 -0.38 -7.50
N ILE A 23 1.84 -1.46 -8.19
CA ILE A 23 2.22 -1.73 -9.58
C ILE A 23 1.72 -0.61 -10.49
N ILE A 24 0.47 -0.18 -10.33
CA ILE A 24 -0.11 0.94 -11.11
C ILE A 24 0.71 2.23 -10.90
N ASN A 25 1.08 2.54 -9.65
CA ASN A 25 1.91 3.70 -9.34
C ASN A 25 3.31 3.62 -10.01
N ILE A 26 3.90 2.44 -10.07
CA ILE A 26 5.19 2.23 -10.76
C ILE A 26 5.00 2.41 -12.28
N CYS A 27 3.95 1.81 -12.85
CA CYS A 27 3.61 1.92 -14.26
C CYS A 27 3.21 3.34 -14.69
N SER A 28 2.92 4.24 -13.75
CA SER A 28 2.49 5.62 -14.03
C SER A 28 3.49 6.39 -14.90
N PHE A 29 4.78 6.08 -14.82
CA PHE A 29 5.80 6.64 -15.71
C PHE A 29 5.55 6.29 -17.19
N PHE A 30 5.27 5.03 -17.47
CA PHE A 30 4.97 4.57 -18.83
C PHE A 30 3.62 5.12 -19.30
N ILE A 31 2.60 5.04 -18.44
CA ILE A 31 1.25 5.56 -18.73
C ILE A 31 1.33 7.03 -19.12
N ASN A 32 2.06 7.86 -18.36
CA ASN A 32 2.18 9.28 -18.70
C ASN A 32 2.91 9.52 -20.02
N LYS A 33 3.95 8.74 -20.35
CA LYS A 33 4.61 8.83 -21.68
C LYS A 33 3.64 8.51 -22.83
N PHE A 34 2.70 7.58 -22.62
CA PHE A 34 1.64 7.31 -23.59
C PHE A 34 0.63 8.46 -23.65
N ILE A 35 0.19 8.99 -22.51
CA ILE A 35 -0.74 10.12 -22.45
C ILE A 35 -0.18 11.36 -23.15
N VAL A 36 1.09 11.72 -22.92
CA VAL A 36 1.75 12.85 -23.60
C VAL A 36 1.66 12.75 -25.13
N LYS A 37 1.69 11.52 -25.69
CA LYS A 37 1.57 11.29 -27.13
C LYS A 37 0.14 11.36 -27.65
N LEU A 38 -0.84 11.05 -26.81
CA LEU A 38 -2.27 11.02 -27.15
C LEU A 38 -2.90 12.40 -26.96
N ASP A 39 -2.69 13.00 -25.78
CA ASP A 39 -3.16 14.32 -25.41
C ASP A 39 -2.22 14.96 -24.38
N PRO A 40 -1.40 15.94 -24.78
CA PRO A 40 -0.44 16.58 -23.88
C PRO A 40 -1.12 17.42 -22.78
N SER A 41 -2.40 17.80 -22.93
CA SER A 41 -3.13 18.59 -21.93
C SER A 41 -3.48 17.79 -20.67
N LEU A 42 -3.52 16.46 -20.78
CA LEU A 42 -3.79 15.51 -19.69
C LEU A 42 -2.50 15.01 -19.02
N ALA A 43 -1.33 15.41 -19.52
CA ALA A 43 -0.05 14.95 -19.00
C ALA A 43 0.22 15.54 -17.60
N SER A 44 0.61 14.66 -16.67
CA SER A 44 1.16 15.09 -15.39
C SER A 44 2.60 15.56 -15.54
N SER A 45 3.04 16.42 -14.62
CA SER A 45 4.44 16.89 -14.59
C SER A 45 5.42 15.73 -14.39
N ASN A 46 6.58 15.79 -15.03
CA ASN A 46 7.62 14.76 -14.89
C ASN A 46 8.04 14.53 -13.43
N THR A 47 8.10 15.61 -12.63
CA THR A 47 8.41 15.55 -11.20
C THR A 47 7.34 14.78 -10.43
N SER A 48 6.06 15.04 -10.70
CA SER A 48 5.00 14.40 -9.94
C SER A 48 4.92 12.90 -10.20
N ILE A 49 5.21 12.49 -11.43
CA ILE A 49 5.28 11.08 -11.85
C ILE A 49 6.48 10.38 -11.21
N ALA A 50 7.65 11.01 -11.22
CA ALA A 50 8.85 10.45 -10.61
C ALA A 50 8.62 10.14 -9.13
N ILE A 51 8.02 11.08 -8.38
CA ILE A 51 7.70 10.88 -6.96
C ILE A 51 6.68 9.76 -6.78
N THR A 52 5.58 9.73 -7.57
CA THR A 52 4.57 8.66 -7.48
C THR A 52 5.14 7.28 -7.77
N THR A 53 6.02 7.16 -8.77
CA THR A 53 6.70 5.91 -9.12
C THR A 53 7.64 5.46 -8.01
N VAL A 54 8.42 6.36 -7.41
CA VAL A 54 9.32 6.05 -6.28
C VAL A 54 8.52 5.61 -5.05
N ILE A 55 7.45 6.33 -4.69
CA ILE A 55 6.56 5.95 -3.58
C ILE A 55 5.94 4.57 -3.84
N GLY A 56 5.50 4.29 -5.08
CA GLY A 56 4.96 2.99 -5.47
C GLY A 56 5.98 1.86 -5.31
N ALA A 57 7.23 2.08 -5.73
CA ALA A 57 8.31 1.12 -5.58
C ALA A 57 8.65 0.84 -4.10
N ILE A 58 8.78 1.88 -3.28
CA ILE A 58 9.02 1.74 -1.84
C ILE A 58 7.88 0.95 -1.19
N TYR A 59 6.63 1.29 -1.50
CA TYR A 59 5.48 0.62 -0.92
C TYR A 59 5.42 -0.86 -1.34
N LEU A 60 5.78 -1.18 -2.58
CA LEU A 60 5.86 -2.57 -3.04
C LEU A 60 6.91 -3.38 -2.28
N VAL A 61 8.10 -2.81 -2.02
CA VAL A 61 9.14 -3.47 -1.20
C VAL A 61 8.63 -3.72 0.22
N VAL A 62 7.96 -2.73 0.82
CA VAL A 62 7.34 -2.86 2.15
C VAL A 62 6.27 -3.97 2.16
N LEU A 63 5.43 -4.04 1.13
CA LEU A 63 4.44 -5.12 0.99
C LEU A 63 5.12 -6.48 0.84
N ILE A 64 6.18 -6.61 0.05
CA ILE A 64 6.92 -7.88 -0.06
C ILE A 64 7.49 -8.30 1.30
N GLY A 65 8.10 -7.36 2.04
CA GLY A 65 8.60 -7.64 3.39
C GLY A 65 7.50 -8.04 4.37
N ALA A 66 6.33 -7.39 4.29
CA ALA A 66 5.14 -7.78 5.06
C ALA A 66 4.59 -9.15 4.61
N TRP A 67 4.74 -9.52 3.33
CA TRP A 67 4.41 -10.85 2.83
C TRP A 67 5.27 -11.94 3.48
N LEU A 68 6.56 -11.63 3.67
CA LEU A 68 7.53 -12.46 4.37
C LEU A 68 7.43 -12.38 5.91
N TRP A 69 6.41 -11.71 6.45
CA TRP A 69 6.18 -11.56 7.90
C TRP A 69 7.26 -10.76 8.66
N SER A 70 7.99 -9.89 7.97
CA SER A 70 8.90 -8.95 8.64
C SER A 70 8.10 -7.92 9.44
N GLN A 71 8.31 -7.85 10.77
CA GLN A 71 7.62 -6.91 11.65
C GLN A 71 7.85 -5.46 11.22
N MET A 72 9.11 -5.11 10.94
CA MET A 72 9.49 -3.76 10.49
C MET A 72 8.70 -3.34 9.25
N CYS A 73 8.52 -4.26 8.30
CA CYS A 73 7.76 -3.98 7.08
C CYS A 73 6.26 -3.83 7.34
N ILE A 74 5.68 -4.61 8.26
CA ILE A 74 4.26 -4.45 8.62
C ILE A 74 4.01 -3.08 9.26
N TYR A 75 4.91 -2.62 10.15
CA TYR A 75 4.82 -1.27 10.71
C TYR A 75 5.04 -0.17 9.67
N ALA A 76 5.92 -0.40 8.69
CA ALA A 76 6.23 0.58 7.64
C ALA A 76 5.08 0.81 6.63
N ILE A 77 4.08 -0.08 6.56
CA ILE A 77 2.91 0.09 5.68
C ILE A 77 2.19 1.42 5.96
N LEU A 78 1.95 1.72 7.25
CA LEU A 78 1.19 2.89 7.68
C LEU A 78 1.87 4.23 7.34
N PRO A 79 3.14 4.48 7.72
CA PRO A 79 3.82 5.74 7.42
C PRO A 79 4.01 5.94 5.91
N VAL A 80 4.33 4.89 5.14
CA VAL A 80 4.45 5.01 3.67
C VAL A 80 3.11 5.39 3.06
N LYS A 81 2.01 4.81 3.55
CA LYS A 81 0.67 5.17 3.06
C LYS A 81 0.28 6.60 3.44
N LEU A 82 0.59 7.04 4.66
CA LEU A 82 0.37 8.42 5.11
C LEU A 82 1.11 9.42 4.23
N ILE A 83 2.40 9.18 3.95
CA ILE A 83 3.21 10.02 3.04
C ILE A 83 2.56 10.09 1.66
N SER A 84 2.13 8.94 1.12
CA SER A 84 1.43 8.89 -0.17
C SER A 84 0.13 9.71 -0.17
N ILE A 85 -0.65 9.68 0.91
CA ILE A 85 -1.90 10.45 1.01
C ILE A 85 -1.61 11.95 1.10
N VAL A 86 -0.67 12.36 1.96
CA VAL A 86 -0.27 13.77 2.09
C VAL A 86 0.22 14.33 0.76
N TYR A 87 1.03 13.55 0.05
CA TYR A 87 1.48 13.91 -1.28
C TYR A 87 0.33 14.04 -2.29
N SER A 88 -0.59 13.06 -2.34
CA SER A 88 -1.76 13.16 -3.23
C SER A 88 -2.65 14.36 -2.93
N LEU A 89 -2.84 14.69 -1.65
CA LEU A 89 -3.60 15.87 -1.22
C LEU A 89 -2.90 17.18 -1.60
N SER A 90 -1.57 17.21 -1.71
CA SER A 90 -0.82 18.38 -2.16
C SER A 90 -0.99 18.67 -3.66
N LEU A 91 -1.31 17.65 -4.46
CA LEU A 91 -1.49 17.76 -5.91
C LEU A 91 -2.93 17.98 -6.34
N GLN A 92 -3.89 17.50 -5.55
CA GLN A 92 -5.32 17.54 -5.89
C GLN A 92 -6.03 18.73 -5.25
N LYS A 93 -7.07 19.22 -5.93
CA LYS A 93 -8.01 20.16 -5.30
C LYS A 93 -8.71 19.47 -4.14
N ILE A 94 -8.55 20.03 -2.95
CA ILE A 94 -9.18 19.51 -1.73
C ILE A 94 -10.70 19.70 -1.86
N THR A 95 -11.40 18.59 -2.03
CA THR A 95 -12.87 18.54 -2.03
C THR A 95 -13.33 17.59 -0.94
N THR A 96 -14.57 17.73 -0.48
CA THR A 96 -15.14 16.88 0.57
C THR A 96 -15.04 15.39 0.23
N GLY A 97 -15.24 15.03 -1.05
CA GLY A 97 -15.11 13.65 -1.52
C GLY A 97 -13.68 13.10 -1.40
N VAL A 98 -12.66 13.91 -1.72
CA VAL A 98 -11.25 13.52 -1.60
C VAL A 98 -10.86 13.31 -0.14
N ILE A 99 -11.34 14.15 0.77
CA ILE A 99 -11.11 14.01 2.22
C ILE A 99 -11.75 12.72 2.73
N ILE A 100 -13.04 12.48 2.42
CA ILE A 100 -13.76 11.27 2.84
C ILE A 100 -13.04 10.00 2.33
N GLY A 101 -12.68 9.99 1.04
CA GLY A 101 -11.94 8.87 0.45
C GLY A 101 -10.58 8.62 1.12
N SER A 102 -9.87 9.70 1.46
CA SER A 102 -8.58 9.61 2.18
C SER A 102 -8.74 9.03 3.59
N VAL A 103 -9.76 9.47 4.34
CA VAL A 103 -10.06 8.96 5.69
C VAL A 103 -10.41 7.47 5.66
N ILE A 104 -11.29 7.07 4.74
CA ILE A 104 -11.65 5.65 4.55
C ILE A 104 -10.40 4.83 4.20
N GLY A 105 -9.57 5.35 3.30
CA GLY A 105 -8.30 4.72 2.93
C GLY A 105 -7.37 4.50 4.12
N ILE A 106 -7.23 5.49 5.01
CA ILE A 106 -6.44 5.37 6.24
C ILE A 106 -7.01 4.27 7.14
N LEU A 107 -8.33 4.28 7.38
CA LEU A 107 -8.99 3.29 8.24
C LEU A 107 -8.78 1.86 7.74
N ILE A 108 -8.90 1.62 6.43
CA ILE A 108 -8.65 0.31 5.82
C ILE A 108 -7.19 -0.13 6.05
N ASN A 109 -6.23 0.78 5.88
CA ASN A 109 -4.81 0.45 6.09
C ASN A 109 -4.50 0.22 7.58
N CYS A 110 -5.08 0.99 8.50
CA CYS A 110 -4.98 0.73 9.94
C CYS A 110 -5.52 -0.66 10.31
N PHE A 111 -6.72 -0.98 9.82
CA PHE A 111 -7.34 -2.29 10.04
C PHE A 111 -6.48 -3.43 9.48
N PHE A 112 -5.90 -3.23 8.30
CA PHE A 112 -5.04 -4.20 7.65
C PHE A 112 -3.75 -4.45 8.43
N VAL A 113 -3.04 -3.39 8.84
CA VAL A 113 -1.81 -3.50 9.66
C VAL A 113 -2.11 -4.17 11.00
N TYR A 114 -3.19 -3.76 11.67
CA TYR A 114 -3.63 -4.39 12.91
C TYR A 114 -3.90 -5.89 12.74
N SER A 115 -4.59 -6.26 11.66
CA SER A 115 -4.89 -7.66 11.35
C SER A 115 -3.62 -8.48 11.11
N LEU A 116 -2.64 -7.92 10.40
CA LEU A 116 -1.34 -8.58 10.17
C LEU A 116 -0.56 -8.78 11.47
N LEU A 117 -0.49 -7.75 12.32
CA LEU A 117 0.19 -7.84 13.62
C LEU A 117 -0.49 -8.85 14.54
N LYS A 118 -1.83 -8.89 14.58
CA LYS A 118 -2.59 -9.87 15.35
C LYS A 118 -2.27 -11.30 14.90
N ILE A 119 -2.27 -11.56 13.58
CA ILE A 119 -1.93 -12.89 13.04
C ILE A 119 -0.48 -13.26 13.37
N GLN A 120 0.44 -12.31 13.29
CA GLN A 120 1.84 -12.55 13.61
C GLN A 120 2.03 -12.88 15.09
N LYS A 121 1.36 -12.17 16.00
CA LYS A 121 1.40 -12.45 17.44
C LYS A 121 0.94 -13.89 17.72
N LEU A 122 -0.20 -14.30 17.16
CA LEU A 122 -0.72 -15.66 17.30
C LEU A 122 0.26 -16.72 16.77
N ARG A 123 0.95 -16.43 15.65
CA ARG A 123 1.99 -17.32 15.12
C ARG A 123 3.17 -17.47 16.07
N MET A 124 3.61 -16.37 16.69
CA MET A 124 4.71 -16.42 17.66
C MET A 124 4.32 -17.22 18.91
N GLU A 125 3.11 -17.02 19.43
CA GLU A 125 2.59 -17.79 20.58
C GLU A 125 2.52 -19.29 20.28
N GLN A 126 2.06 -19.69 19.09
CA GLN A 126 2.05 -21.10 18.67
C GLN A 126 3.46 -21.69 18.51
N SER A 127 4.43 -20.92 18.02
CA SER A 127 5.82 -21.40 17.92
C SER A 127 6.51 -21.59 19.27
N VAL A 128 6.04 -20.88 20.31
CA VAL A 128 6.56 -21.02 21.67
C VAL A 128 5.93 -22.21 22.40
N GLN A 129 4.66 -22.54 22.12
CA GLN A 129 3.96 -23.67 22.74
C GLN A 129 4.20 -25.03 22.06
N GLY A 130 4.75 -25.03 20.83
CA GLY A 130 5.05 -26.23 20.06
C GLY A 130 6.46 -26.81 20.27
N ASN A 131 7.27 -26.19 21.13
CA ASN A 131 8.55 -26.69 21.63
C ASN A 131 8.40 -27.15 23.08
#